data_AF-A0A946HCW2-F1
#
_entry.id   AF-A0A946HCW2-F1
#
_cell.length_a   1.000
_cell.length_b   1.000
_cell.length_c   1.000
_cell.angle_alpha   90.00
_cell.angle_beta   90.00
_cell.angle_gamma   90.00
#
_symmetry.space_group_name_H-M   'P 1'
#
loop_
_entity.id
_entity.type
_entity.pdbx_description
1 polymer ?
#
loop_
_entity_poly.entity_id
_entity_poly.type
_entity_poly.pdbx_seq_one_letter_code
_entity_poly.pdbx_strand_id
1 'polypeptide(L)' 'MRRFGQVIGIDPSSIAEYRRHHEKIWPQIESAIREAGIRNYSIFLDGDQLFGYFEYHGPDEE' A
#
# COMPACT_ATOMS: atom_id res chain seq x y z
N MET A 1 9.05 12.87 9.05
CA MET A 1 8.00 11.97 8.51
C MET A 1 7.33 12.69 7.36
N ARG A 2 7.27 12.03 6.20
CA ARG A 2 6.65 12.53 4.96
C ARG A 2 5.43 11.65 4.64
N ARG A 3 4.33 12.26 4.19
CA ARG A 3 3.10 11.55 3.82
C ARG A 3 3.01 11.43 2.31
N PHE A 4 2.68 10.24 1.84
CA PHE A 4 2.53 9.95 0.42
C PHE A 4 1.13 9.41 0.14
N GLY A 5 0.58 9.85 -1.00
CA GLY A 5 -0.64 9.33 -1.58
C GLY A 5 -0.36 8.86 -3.00
N GLN A 6 -0.85 7.68 -3.37
CA GLN A 6 -0.73 7.12 -4.71
C GLN A 6 -2.09 6.64 -5.20
N VAL A 7 -2.33 6.78 -6.51
CA VAL A 7 -3.53 6.27 -7.17
C VAL A 7 -3.11 5.30 -8.27
N ILE A 8 -3.75 4.13 -8.31
CA ILE A 8 -3.54 3.13 -9.35
C ILE A 8 -4.88 2.56 -9.79
N GLY A 9 -5.06 2.38 -11.10
CA GLY A 9 -6.22 1.67 -11.65
C GLY A 9 -6.04 0.16 -11.49
N ILE A 10 -7.12 -0.56 -11.21
CA ILE A 10 -7.14 -2.01 -11.13
C ILE A 10 -8.17 -2.57 -12.12
N ASP A 11 -7.81 -3.66 -12.81
CA ASP A 11 -8.78 -4.39 -13.62
C ASP A 11 -9.94 -4.88 -12.72
N PRO A 12 -11.21 -4.57 -13.05
CA PRO A 12 -12.34 -4.93 -12.20
C PRO A 12 -12.46 -6.43 -11.89
N SER A 13 -12.02 -7.31 -12.81
CA SER A 13 -12.03 -8.76 -12.60
C SER A 13 -10.99 -9.22 -11.56
N SER A 14 -9.95 -8.41 -11.32
CA SER A 14 -8.89 -8.69 -10.34
C SER A 14 -9.22 -8.24 -8.91
N ILE A 15 -10.28 -7.44 -8.71
CA ILE A 15 -10.59 -6.83 -7.40
C ILE A 15 -10.77 -7.89 -6.29
N ALA A 16 -11.45 -8.99 -6.60
CA ALA A 16 -11.71 -10.05 -5.62
C ALA A 16 -10.40 -10.74 -5.18
N GLU A 17 -9.52 -11.04 -6.12
CA GLU A 17 -8.21 -11.63 -5.83
C GLU A 17 -7.32 -10.64 -5.07
N TYR A 18 -7.33 -9.37 -5.48
CA TYR A 18 -6.59 -8.30 -4.82
C TYR A 18 -6.96 -8.18 -3.35
N ARG A 19 -8.27 -8.16 -3.02
CA ARG A 19 -8.73 -8.13 -1.62
C ARG A 19 -8.23 -9.33 -0.82
N ARG A 20 -8.32 -10.54 -1.39
CA ARG A 20 -7.85 -11.77 -0.73
C ARG A 20 -6.37 -11.72 -0.38
N HIS A 21 -5.52 -11.22 -1.28
CA HIS A 21 -4.09 -11.06 -1.01
C HIS A 21 -3.80 -10.03 0.08
N HIS A 22 -4.64 -8.98 0.20
CA HIS A 22 -4.47 -7.92 1.19
C HIS A 22 -5.11 -8.22 2.57
N GLU A 23 -6.03 -9.20 2.67
CA GLU A 23 -6.56 -9.67 3.97
C GLU A 23 -5.47 -10.33 4.84
N LYS A 24 -4.54 -11.05 4.21
CA LYS A 24 -3.37 -11.66 4.86
C LYS A 24 -2.16 -11.48 3.96
N ILE A 25 -1.56 -10.29 4.07
CA ILE A 25 -0.29 -10.02 3.41
C ILE A 25 0.78 -11.01 3.89
N TRP A 26 1.69 -11.39 2.98
CA TRP A 26 2.79 -12.27 3.34
C TRP A 26 3.71 -11.59 4.35
N PRO A 27 4.16 -12.28 5.42
CA PRO A 27 5.00 -11.69 6.47
C PRO A 27 6.28 -11.03 5.95
N GLN A 28 6.86 -11.57 4.88
CA GLN A 28 8.07 -11.04 4.27
C GLN A 28 7.83 -9.66 3.64
N ILE A 29 6.65 -9.45 3.05
CA ILE A 29 6.26 -8.17 2.47
C ILE A 29 6.04 -7.14 3.58
N GLU A 30 5.35 -7.53 4.66
CA GLU A 30 5.18 -6.65 5.82
C GLU A 30 6.53 -6.22 6.42
N SER A 31 7.47 -7.16 6.56
CA SER A 31 8.83 -6.86 7.05
C SER A 31 9.55 -5.89 6.11
N ALA A 32 9.54 -6.16 4.81
CA ALA A 32 10.20 -5.31 3.82
C ALA A 32 9.63 -3.88 3.81
N ILE A 33 8.30 -3.72 3.88
CA ILE A 33 7.64 -2.41 4.00
C ILE A 33 8.13 -1.70 5.27
N ARG A 34 8.23 -2.42 6.39
CA ARG A 34 8.68 -1.83 7.65
C ARG A 34 10.16 -1.46 7.64
N GLU A 35 11.01 -2.28 7.06
CA GLU A 35 12.46 -2.04 6.93
C GLU A 35 12.72 -0.86 6.00
N ALA A 36 11.92 -0.68 4.95
CA ALA A 36 11.95 0.49 4.06
C ALA A 36 11.46 1.80 4.73
N GLY A 37 11.14 1.79 6.03
CA GLY A 37 10.71 2.98 6.76
C GLY A 37 9.25 3.40 6.50
N ILE A 38 8.44 2.54 5.85
CA ILE A 38 7.02 2.81 5.61
C ILE A 38 6.19 2.40 6.83
N ARG A 39 5.28 3.28 7.26
CA ARG A 39 4.37 3.10 8.40
C ARG A 39 2.97 3.58 8.00
N ASN A 40 1.96 3.18 8.79
CA ASN A 40 0.56 3.57 8.61
C ASN A 40 0.05 3.40 7.16
N TYR A 41 0.48 2.32 6.48
CA TYR A 41 0.11 2.05 5.10
C TYR A 41 -1.31 1.48 5.02
N SER A 42 -2.21 2.20 4.35
CA SER A 42 -3.58 1.75 4.04
C SER A 42 -3.84 1.87 2.54
N ILE A 43 -4.67 0.97 2.01
CA ILE A 43 -5.16 1.02 0.63
C ILE A 43 -6.69 1.02 0.65
N PHE A 44 -7.28 1.97 -0.05
CA PHE A 44 -8.72 2.18 -0.20
C PHE A 44 -9.12 1.87 -1.64
N LEU A 45 -10.31 1.31 -1.85
CA LEU A 45 -10.86 1.03 -3.18
C LEU A 45 -12.09 1.91 -3.42
N ASP A 46 -12.11 2.62 -4.54
CA ASP A 46 -13.27 3.35 -5.06
C ASP A 46 -13.48 2.98 -6.54
N GLY A 47 -14.56 2.26 -6.84
CA GLY A 47 -14.77 1.68 -8.17
C GLY A 47 -13.63 0.75 -8.59
N ASP A 48 -12.93 1.11 -9.67
CA ASP A 48 -11.76 0.45 -10.23
C ASP A 48 -10.45 1.21 -9.91
N GLN A 49 -10.47 2.12 -8.94
CA GLN A 49 -9.30 2.87 -8.49
C GLN A 49 -8.91 2.50 -7.06
N LEU A 50 -7.61 2.30 -6.85
CA LEU A 50 -7.01 2.10 -5.55
C LEU A 50 -6.28 3.36 -5.12
N PHE A 51 -6.58 3.86 -3.93
CA PHE A 51 -5.84 4.93 -3.29
C PHE A 51 -4.98 4.35 -2.16
N GLY A 52 -3.66 4.45 -2.29
CA GLY A 52 -2.71 4.08 -1.25
C GLY A 52 -2.25 5.31 -0.46
N TYR A 53 -2.26 5.22 0.87
CA TYR A 53 -1.72 6.22 1.78
C TYR A 53 -0.66 5.59 2.68
N PHE A 54 0.50 6.23 2.82
CA PHE A 54 1.48 5.81 3.81
C PHE A 54 2.36 6.95 4.34
N GLU A 55 2.98 6.69 5.48
CA GLU A 55 3.92 7.59 6.15
C GLU A 55 5.33 7.03 6.02
N TYR A 56 6.25 7.82 5.47
CA TYR A 56 7.65 7.47 5.38
C TYR A 56 8.44 8.13 6.51
N HIS A 57 9.18 7.28 7.23
CA HIS A 57 10.00 7.63 8.40
C HIS A 57 11.50 7.47 8.15
N GLY A 58 11.92 7.14 6.92
CA GLY A 58 13.33 7.09 6.58
C GLY A 58 13.97 8.48 6.46
N PRO A 59 15.27 8.52 6.15
CA PRO A 59 16.01 9.77 6.01
C PRO A 59 15.39 10.67 4.94
N ASP A 60 15.63 11.97 5.05
CA ASP A 60 15.33 12.90 3.98
C ASP A 60 16.37 12.69 2.85
N GLU A 61 16.14 11.67 2.03
CA GLU A 61 16.78 11.53 0.72
C GLU A 61 16.03 12.40 -0.31
N GLU A 62 16.80 13.10 -1.14
CA GLU A 62 16.42 14.12 -2.15
C GLU A 62 15.38 13.64 -3.16
#